data_AF-A0A8T7IS92-F1
#
_entry.id   AF-A0A8T7IS92-F1
#
_cell.length_a   1.000
_cell.length_b   1.000
_cell.length_c   1.000
_cell.angle_alpha   90.00
_cell.angle_beta   90.00
_cell.angle_gamma   90.00
#
_symmetry.space_group_name_H-M   'P 1'
#
loop_
_entity.id
_entity.type
_entity.pdbx_description
1 polymer ?
#
loop_
_entity_poly.entity_id
_entity_poly.type
_entity_poly.pdbx_seq_one_letter_code
_entity_poly.pdbx_strand_id
1 'polypeptide(L)'
;RELIKFQSIREDIAKSICEIEQARLLTLKAADKMDREGNKSAKDLIAMIKIIAPNMALNVIDRAIQCHGAVGLSQDSFLASAWAGQRCLKFADGPDQVHMMQLGRDYAKRFAN
;
A
#
# COMPACT_ATOMS: atom_id res chain seq x y z
N ARG A 1 10.93 -29.36 7.91
CA ARG A 1 11.70 -28.14 8.21
C ARG A 1 10.71 -26.98 8.31
N GLU A 2 10.83 -26.10 9.28
CA GLU A 2 9.92 -24.94 9.41
C GLU A 2 10.01 -24.02 8.19
N LEU A 3 8.86 -23.51 7.74
CA LEU A 3 8.77 -22.70 6.51
C LEU A 3 9.66 -21.45 6.55
N ILE A 4 9.74 -20.79 7.71
CA ILE A 4 10.55 -19.58 7.93
C ILE A 4 12.07 -19.76 7.68
N LYS A 5 12.53 -21.02 7.58
CA LYS A 5 13.94 -21.34 7.30
C LYS A 5 14.26 -21.42 5.81
N PHE A 6 13.26 -21.38 4.92
CA PHE A 6 13.49 -21.32 3.47
C PHE A 6 13.86 -19.91 3.03
N GLN A 7 14.77 -19.82 2.05
CA GLN A 7 15.26 -18.55 1.51
C GLN A 7 14.13 -17.68 0.95
N SER A 8 13.25 -18.26 0.11
CA SER A 8 12.13 -17.53 -0.50
C SER A 8 11.22 -16.87 0.53
N ILE A 9 10.89 -17.58 1.60
CA ILE A 9 10.06 -17.05 2.70
C ILE A 9 10.74 -15.87 3.39
N ARG A 10 12.07 -15.93 3.59
CA ARG A 10 12.83 -14.82 4.19
C ARG A 10 12.89 -13.60 3.28
N GLU A 11 13.02 -13.80 1.98
CA GLU A 11 12.96 -12.73 0.99
C GLU A 11 11.59 -12.06 0.96
N ASP A 12 10.51 -12.84 1.04
CA ASP A 12 9.14 -12.33 1.08
C ASP A 12 8.84 -11.54 2.36
N ILE A 13 9.34 -12.01 3.50
CA ILE A 13 9.28 -11.28 4.77
C ILE A 13 10.06 -9.96 4.65
N ALA A 14 11.27 -9.99 4.11
CA ALA A 14 12.10 -8.79 3.94
C ALA A 14 11.43 -7.75 3.03
N LYS A 15 10.91 -8.17 1.87
CA LYS A 15 10.14 -7.29 0.97
C LYS A 15 8.93 -6.68 1.68
N SER A 16 8.18 -7.50 2.42
CA SER A 16 7.00 -7.04 3.15
C SER A 16 7.33 -5.97 4.17
N ILE A 17 8.39 -6.15 4.97
CA ILE A 17 8.81 -5.16 5.95
C ILE A 17 9.24 -3.87 5.27
N CYS A 18 10.04 -3.94 4.20
CA CYS A 18 10.46 -2.75 3.45
C CYS A 18 9.26 -1.95 2.91
N GLU A 19 8.31 -2.63 2.27
CA GLU A 19 7.11 -1.98 1.72
C GLU A 19 6.26 -1.34 2.85
N ILE A 20 6.10 -2.04 3.98
CA ILE A 20 5.36 -1.55 5.15
C ILE A 20 6.04 -0.28 5.73
N GLU A 21 7.36 -0.29 5.91
CA GLU A 21 8.08 0.88 6.43
C GLU A 21 7.97 2.09 5.50
N GLN A 22 8.11 1.87 4.18
CA GLN A 22 7.95 2.93 3.19
C GLN A 22 6.55 3.55 3.22
N ALA A 23 5.51 2.70 3.23
CA ALA A 23 4.13 3.17 3.32
C ALA A 23 3.86 3.89 4.64
N ARG A 24 4.34 3.36 5.78
CA ARG A 24 4.17 3.98 7.09
C ARG A 24 4.79 5.38 7.15
N LEU A 25 6.03 5.52 6.70
CA LEU A 25 6.72 6.80 6.70
C LEU A 25 6.04 7.80 5.75
N LEU A 26 5.54 7.35 4.60
CA LEU A 26 4.76 8.20 3.69
C LEU A 26 3.43 8.66 4.32
N THR A 27 2.72 7.79 5.03
CA THR A 27 1.52 8.15 5.80
C THR A 27 1.83 9.22 6.84
N LEU A 28 2.87 9.02 7.64
CA LEU A 28 3.25 9.97 8.68
C LEU A 28 3.72 11.31 8.10
N LYS A 29 4.41 11.28 6.96
CA LYS A 29 4.78 12.50 6.22
C LYS A 29 3.55 13.25 5.71
N ALA A 30 2.54 12.55 5.21
CA ALA A 30 1.28 13.16 4.79
C ALA A 30 0.56 13.80 5.98
N ALA A 31 0.45 13.08 7.10
CA ALA A 31 -0.15 13.59 8.34
C ALA A 31 0.58 14.83 8.89
N ASP A 32 1.91 14.79 9.03
CA ASP A 32 2.70 15.93 9.52
C ASP A 32 2.52 17.17 8.62
N LYS A 33 2.48 16.99 7.29
CA LYS A 33 2.21 18.11 6.37
C LYS A 33 0.78 18.65 6.50
N MET A 34 -0.22 17.78 6.71
CA MET A 34 -1.60 18.19 6.97
C MET A 34 -1.69 19.01 8.27
N ASP A 35 -1.04 18.55 9.34
CA ASP A 35 -1.08 19.20 10.65
C ASP A 35 -0.41 20.58 10.62
N ARG A 36 0.70 20.73 9.87
CA ARG A 36 1.45 21.99 9.80
C ARG A 36 0.93 22.99 8.78
N GLU A 37 0.48 22.51 7.62
CA GLU A 37 0.21 23.36 6.44
C GLU A 37 -1.22 23.20 5.89
N GLY A 38 -2.01 22.30 6.47
CA GLY A 38 -3.38 22.01 6.06
C GLY A 38 -3.50 21.09 4.84
N ASN A 39 -4.69 20.50 4.68
CA ASN A 39 -4.96 19.46 3.70
C ASN A 39 -4.73 19.91 2.24
N LYS A 40 -4.97 21.18 1.92
CA LYS A 40 -4.75 21.70 0.56
C LYS A 40 -3.26 21.69 0.18
N SER A 41 -2.37 22.03 1.10
CA SER A 41 -0.91 21.97 0.88
C SER A 41 -0.42 20.52 0.83
N ALA A 42 -1.06 19.63 1.59
CA ALA A 42 -0.70 18.21 1.65
C ALA A 42 -1.30 17.33 0.53
N LYS A 43 -2.08 17.91 -0.38
CA LYS A 43 -2.85 17.18 -1.41
C LYS A 43 -2.02 16.11 -2.15
N ASP A 44 -0.80 16.44 -2.55
CA ASP A 44 0.06 15.50 -3.29
C ASP A 44 0.46 14.30 -2.43
N LEU A 45 0.82 14.52 -1.15
CA LEU A 45 1.16 13.42 -0.23
C LEU A 45 -0.05 12.56 0.11
N ILE A 46 -1.24 13.17 0.24
CA ILE A 46 -2.50 12.45 0.45
C ILE A 46 -2.79 11.53 -0.74
N ALA A 47 -2.66 12.05 -1.97
CA ALA A 47 -2.83 11.25 -3.18
C ALA A 47 -1.79 10.13 -3.28
N MET A 48 -0.52 10.42 -2.98
CA MET A 48 0.55 9.42 -2.95
C MET A 48 0.23 8.28 -1.99
N ILE A 49 -0.15 8.57 -0.74
CA ILE A 49 -0.41 7.50 0.22
C ILE A 49 -1.69 6.72 -0.10
N LYS A 50 -2.72 7.38 -0.65
CA LYS A 50 -3.94 6.71 -1.13
C LYS A 50 -3.65 5.69 -2.23
N ILE A 51 -2.64 5.94 -3.06
CA ILE A 51 -2.14 4.99 -4.06
C ILE A 51 -1.30 3.90 -3.37
N ILE A 52 -0.31 4.28 -2.57
CA ILE A 52 0.72 3.34 -2.09
C ILE A 52 0.20 2.38 -1.04
N ALA A 53 -0.59 2.84 -0.06
CA ALA A 53 -0.97 2.02 1.09
C ALA A 53 -1.79 0.76 0.71
N PRO A 54 -2.83 0.84 -0.14
CA PRO A 54 -3.58 -0.35 -0.54
C PRO A 54 -2.74 -1.32 -1.38
N ASN A 55 -1.85 -0.82 -2.23
CA ASN A 55 -0.97 -1.67 -3.05
C ASN A 55 0.05 -2.43 -2.19
N MET A 56 0.67 -1.75 -1.21
CA MET A 56 1.53 -2.40 -0.22
C MET A 56 0.76 -3.49 0.54
N ALA A 57 -0.44 -3.17 1.05
CA ALA A 57 -1.22 -4.11 1.83
C ALA A 57 -1.60 -5.36 1.01
N LEU A 58 -2.02 -5.19 -0.25
CA LEU A 58 -2.31 -6.30 -1.16
C LEU A 58 -1.09 -7.20 -1.38
N ASN A 59 0.08 -6.63 -1.63
CA ASN A 59 1.31 -7.41 -1.86
C ASN A 59 1.72 -8.22 -0.62
N VAL A 60 1.63 -7.62 0.57
CA VAL A 60 1.95 -8.28 1.84
C VAL A 60 0.95 -9.41 2.12
N ILE A 61 -0.34 -9.14 1.96
CA ILE A 61 -1.39 -10.14 2.22
C ILE A 61 -1.28 -11.30 1.24
N ASP A 62 -1.00 -11.03 -0.04
CA ASP A 62 -0.84 -12.07 -1.07
C ASP A 62 0.33 -13.01 -0.76
N ARG A 63 1.50 -12.45 -0.36
CA ARG A 63 2.63 -13.26 0.14
C ARG A 63 2.24 -14.09 1.37
N ALA A 64 1.45 -13.52 2.28
CA ALA A 64 0.97 -14.24 3.46
C ALA A 64 0.01 -15.39 3.09
N ILE A 65 -0.91 -15.18 2.14
CA ILE A 65 -1.79 -16.23 1.59
C ILE A 65 -0.94 -17.37 1.05
N GLN A 66 0.05 -17.06 0.22
CA GLN A 66 0.94 -18.07 -0.36
C GLN A 66 1.68 -18.89 0.70
N CYS A 67 2.13 -18.26 1.80
CA CYS A 67 2.77 -18.95 2.91
C CYS A 67 1.83 -19.92 3.65
N HIS A 68 0.52 -19.62 3.69
CA HIS A 68 -0.49 -20.47 4.33
C HIS A 68 -1.08 -21.54 3.39
N GLY A 69 -0.72 -21.52 2.10
CA GLY A 69 -1.27 -22.43 1.10
C GLY A 69 -2.80 -22.25 0.96
N ALA A 70 -3.53 -23.35 0.74
CA ALA A 70 -4.98 -23.30 0.52
C ALA A 70 -5.76 -22.70 1.71
N VAL A 71 -5.24 -22.80 2.94
CA VAL A 71 -5.84 -22.18 4.13
C VAL A 71 -5.84 -20.64 4.04
N GLY A 72 -4.87 -20.06 3.33
CA GLY A 72 -4.86 -18.60 3.07
C GLY A 72 -6.04 -18.12 2.23
N LEU A 73 -6.64 -19.01 1.45
CA LEU A 73 -7.82 -18.74 0.61
C LEU A 73 -9.14 -19.14 1.28
N SER A 74 -9.10 -19.90 2.39
CA SER A 74 -10.29 -20.40 3.07
C SER A 74 -10.85 -19.38 4.08
N GLN A 75 -12.00 -19.71 4.67
CA GLN A 75 -12.59 -18.94 5.77
C GLN A 75 -11.95 -19.26 7.13
N ASP A 76 -10.98 -20.17 7.18
CA ASP A 76 -10.25 -20.52 8.41
C ASP A 76 -9.16 -19.48 8.73
N SER A 77 -8.89 -18.55 7.81
CA SER A 77 -8.07 -17.37 8.06
C SER A 77 -8.76 -16.10 7.58
N PHE A 78 -8.32 -14.95 8.08
CA PHE A 78 -8.82 -13.65 7.65
C PHE A 78 -8.18 -13.15 6.34
N LEU A 79 -7.22 -13.88 5.76
CA LEU A 79 -6.36 -13.35 4.71
C LEU A 79 -7.12 -13.05 3.40
N ALA A 80 -8.01 -13.96 2.97
CA ALA A 80 -8.81 -13.76 1.77
C ALA A 80 -9.74 -12.54 1.88
N SER A 81 -10.41 -12.36 3.02
CA SER A 81 -11.30 -11.21 3.24
C SER A 81 -10.51 -9.91 3.39
N ALA A 82 -9.33 -9.94 4.03
CA ALA A 82 -8.43 -8.79 4.10
C ALA A 82 -7.94 -8.36 2.72
N TRP A 83 -7.52 -9.31 1.87
CA TRP A 83 -7.08 -9.01 0.51
C TRP A 83 -8.20 -8.35 -0.29
N ALA A 84 -9.42 -8.91 -0.24
CA ALA A 84 -10.59 -8.35 -0.91
C ALA A 84 -10.92 -6.94 -0.40
N GLY A 85 -10.86 -6.72 0.92
CA GLY A 85 -11.06 -5.41 1.53
C GLY A 85 -10.06 -4.37 1.04
N GLN A 86 -8.77 -4.69 1.00
CA GLN A 86 -7.74 -3.79 0.47
C GLN A 86 -7.92 -3.55 -1.03
N ARG A 87 -8.38 -4.56 -1.78
CA ARG A 87 -8.67 -4.42 -3.21
C ARG A 87 -9.80 -3.42 -3.47
N CYS A 88 -10.80 -3.36 -2.59
CA CYS A 88 -11.87 -2.37 -2.63
C CYS A 88 -11.34 -0.94 -2.41
N LEU A 89 -10.33 -0.75 -1.55
CA LEU A 89 -9.75 0.57 -1.29
C LEU A 89 -9.02 1.19 -2.49
N LYS A 90 -8.64 0.39 -3.50
CA LYS A 90 -8.16 0.90 -4.80
C LYS A 90 -9.26 1.53 -5.67
N PHE A 91 -10.52 1.48 -5.24
CA PHE A 91 -11.67 2.11 -5.91
C PHE A 91 -12.36 3.12 -5.01
N ALA A 92 -12.52 2.78 -3.73
CA ALA A 92 -13.11 3.67 -2.74
C ALA A 92 -12.30 4.97 -2.65
N ASP A 93 -13.02 6.09 -2.51
CA ASP A 93 -12.43 7.44 -2.43
C ASP A 93 -11.50 7.80 -3.61
N GLY A 94 -11.90 7.36 -4.82
CA GLY A 94 -11.17 7.60 -6.06
C GLY A 94 -10.26 6.44 -6.45
N PRO A 95 -10.40 5.92 -7.68
CA PRO A 95 -9.50 4.89 -8.21
C PRO A 95 -8.05 5.36 -8.26
N ASP A 96 -7.09 4.44 -8.12
CA ASP A 96 -5.65 4.73 -8.19
C ASP A 96 -5.29 5.54 -9.44
N GLN A 97 -5.90 5.24 -10.60
CA GLN A 97 -5.64 5.92 -11.87
C GLN A 97 -6.04 7.40 -11.83
N VAL A 98 -7.10 7.74 -11.11
CA VAL A 98 -7.54 9.14 -10.95
C VAL A 98 -6.52 9.91 -10.11
N HIS A 99 -6.06 9.32 -9.01
CA HIS A 99 -5.01 9.90 -8.16
C HIS A 99 -3.68 10.03 -8.91
N MET A 100 -3.26 9.00 -9.66
CA MET A 100 -2.03 9.01 -10.46
C MET A 100 -2.09 10.05 -11.59
N MET A 101 -3.22 10.14 -12.31
CA MET A 101 -3.40 11.12 -13.37
C MET A 101 -3.29 12.54 -12.82
N GLN A 102 -4.00 12.83 -11.72
CA GLN A 102 -3.97 14.14 -11.09
C GLN A 102 -2.57 14.49 -10.57
N LEU A 103 -1.91 13.56 -9.87
CA LEU A 103 -0.56 13.75 -9.33
C LEU A 103 0.44 13.99 -10.47
N GLY A 104 0.43 13.15 -11.50
CA GLY A 104 1.31 13.26 -12.66
C GLY A 104 1.10 14.57 -13.42
N ARG A 105 -0.14 14.99 -13.62
CA ARG A 105 -0.48 16.29 -14.25
C ARG A 105 0.10 17.46 -13.46
N ASP A 106 -0.04 17.46 -12.13
CA ASP A 106 0.40 18.57 -11.29
C ASP A 106 1.94 18.66 -11.24
N TYR A 107 2.63 17.51 -11.13
CA TYR A 107 4.10 17.46 -11.21
C TYR A 107 4.65 17.81 -12.58
N ALA A 108 4.05 17.32 -13.67
CA ALA A 108 4.49 17.64 -15.03
C ALA A 108 4.42 19.16 -15.28
N LYS A 109 3.34 19.83 -14.87
CA LYS A 109 3.21 21.29 -14.96
C LYS A 109 4.27 22.03 -14.14
N ARG A 110 4.64 21.51 -12.98
CA ARG A 110 5.65 22.12 -12.10
C ARG A 110 7.06 22.07 -12.70
N PHE A 111 7.38 21.01 -13.44
CA PHE A 111 8.71 20.82 -14.03
C PHE A 111 8.84 21.34 -15.48
N ALA A 112 7.71 21.57 -16.16
CA ALA A 112 7.71 22.11 -17.52
C ALA A 112 7.91 23.63 -17.58
N ASN A 113 7.81 24.32 -16.44
CA ASN A 113 8.11 25.73 -16.27
C ASN A 113 9.45 25.89 -15.55
#